data_AF-A0ABD6TA40-F1
#
_entry.id   AF-A0ABD6TA40-F1
#
_cell.length_a   1.000
_cell.length_b   1.000
_cell.length_c   1.000
_cell.angle_alpha   90.00
_cell.angle_beta   90.00
_cell.angle_gamma   90.00
#
_symmetry.space_group_name_H-M   'P 1'
#
loop_
_entity.id
_entity.type
_entity.pdbx_description
1 polymer ?
#
loop_
_entity_poly.entity_id
_entity_poly.type
_entity_poly.pdbx_seq_one_letter_code
_entity_poly.pdbx_strand_id
1 'polypeptide(L)' 'MNLQDWILQGKIESKIQITMNLIERYKHSDDPHASLMVIAYEHGLQDLMEIYEAIQRKEVIPF' A
#
# COMPACT_ATOMS: atom_id res chain seq x y z
N MET A 1 1.18 0.46 -21.21
CA MET A 1 0.71 1.38 -20.14
C MET A 1 0.88 2.83 -20.58
N ASN A 2 -0.04 3.75 -20.25
CA ASN A 2 0.13 5.18 -20.56
C ASN A 2 0.90 5.91 -19.43
N LEU A 3 1.37 7.14 -19.67
CA LEU A 3 2.13 7.91 -18.68
C LEU A 3 1.38 8.11 -17.36
N GLN A 4 0.06 8.26 -17.41
CA GLN A 4 -0.78 8.48 -16.25
C GLN A 4 -0.87 7.23 -15.37
N ASP A 5 -0.94 6.06 -15.97
CA ASP A 5 -0.94 4.78 -15.27
C ASP A 5 0.42 4.52 -14.58
N TRP A 6 1.55 4.89 -15.21
CA TRP A 6 2.89 4.75 -14.61
C TRP A 6 3.09 5.67 -13.41
N ILE A 7 2.60 6.91 -13.52
CA ILE A 7 2.57 7.84 -12.39
C ILE A 7 1.68 7.31 -11.27
N LEU A 8 0.54 6.68 -11.61
CA LEU A 8 -0.36 6.10 -10.62
C LEU A 8 0.30 4.93 -9.89
N GLN A 9 0.94 4.01 -10.63
CA GLN A 9 1.66 2.89 -10.05
C GLN A 9 2.74 3.34 -9.06
N GLY A 10 3.62 4.27 -9.48
CA GLY A 10 4.68 4.78 -8.59
C GLY A 10 4.14 5.45 -7.33
N LYS A 11 2.98 6.13 -7.41
CA LYS A 11 2.31 6.70 -6.23
C LYS A 11 1.77 5.63 -5.29
N ILE A 12 1.22 4.53 -5.82
CA ILE A 12 0.73 3.41 -5.00
C ILE A 12 1.90 2.68 -4.34
N GLU A 13 2.98 2.39 -5.07
CA GLU A 13 4.19 1.75 -4.53
C GLU A 13 4.79 2.57 -3.37
N SER A 14 4.89 3.89 -3.55
CA SER A 14 5.37 4.79 -2.49
C SER A 14 4.47 4.74 -1.24
N LYS A 15 3.14 4.71 -1.42
CA LYS A 15 2.19 4.60 -0.31
C LYS A 15 2.31 3.25 0.40
N ILE A 16 2.46 2.15 -0.32
CA ILE A 16 2.69 0.80 0.24
C ILE A 16 3.93 0.82 1.14
N GLN A 17 5.05 1.33 0.64
CA GLN A 17 6.30 1.41 1.40
C GLN A 17 6.17 2.26 2.67
N ILE A 18 5.52 3.41 2.57
CA ILE A 18 5.26 4.27 3.74
C ILE A 18 4.40 3.53 4.78
N THR A 19 3.32 2.89 4.35
CA THR A 19 2.41 2.15 5.24
C THR A 19 3.12 0.98 5.93
N MET A 20 3.93 0.21 5.19
CA MET A 20 4.75 -0.87 5.78
C MET A 20 5.71 -0.34 6.85
N ASN A 21 6.40 0.78 6.58
CA ASN A 21 7.30 1.39 7.55
C ASN A 21 6.57 1.89 8.81
N LEU A 22 5.35 2.42 8.66
CA LEU A 22 4.53 2.84 9.80
C LEU A 22 4.10 1.64 10.64
N ILE A 23 3.63 0.55 10.01
CA ILE A 23 3.27 -0.69 10.70
C ILE A 23 4.45 -1.19 11.53
N GLU A 24 5.63 -1.30 10.91
CA GLU A 24 6.83 -1.80 11.59
C GLU A 24 7.25 -0.92 12.76
N ARG A 25 7.16 0.41 12.58
CA ARG A 25 7.44 1.36 13.65
C ARG A 25 6.47 1.24 14.82
N TYR A 26 5.17 1.13 14.56
CA TYR A 26 4.17 1.00 15.63
C TYR A 26 4.19 -0.37 16.30
N LYS A 27 4.57 -1.46 15.60
CA LYS A 27 4.79 -2.77 16.22
C LYS A 27 5.84 -2.76 17.34
N HIS A 28 6.80 -1.83 17.27
CA HIS A 28 7.88 -1.66 18.25
C HIS A 28 7.72 -0.39 19.11
N SER A 29 6.54 0.24 19.09
CA SER A 29 6.30 1.49 19.79
C SER A 29 5.71 1.26 21.18
N ASP A 30 6.16 2.05 22.15
CA ASP A 30 5.56 2.10 23.50
C ASP A 30 4.28 2.97 23.55
N ASP A 31 3.74 3.41 22.40
CA ASP A 31 2.50 4.18 22.34
C ASP A 31 1.30 3.31 22.79
N PRO A 32 0.48 3.76 23.75
CA PRO A 32 -0.67 3.01 24.24
C PRO A 32 -1.71 2.63 23.17
N HIS A 33 -1.74 3.35 22.06
CA HIS A 33 -2.61 3.15 20.91
C HIS A 33 -1.88 2.52 19.72
N ALA A 34 -0.62 2.10 19.86
CA ALA A 34 0.17 1.50 18.80
C ALA A 34 -0.55 0.31 18.12
N SER A 35 -1.21 -0.54 18.91
CA SER A 35 -1.97 -1.68 18.38
C SER A 35 -3.13 -1.26 17.46
N LEU A 36 -3.85 -0.18 17.79
CA LEU A 36 -4.91 0.37 16.95
C LEU A 36 -4.33 0.96 15.66
N MET A 37 -3.19 1.62 15.74
CA MET A 37 -2.49 2.16 14.57
C MET A 37 -2.04 1.04 13.63
N VAL A 38 -1.47 -0.04 14.17
CA VAL A 38 -1.08 -1.22 13.38
C VAL A 38 -2.27 -1.79 12.63
N ILE A 39 -3.40 -2.02 13.31
CA ILE A 39 -4.63 -2.54 12.66
C ILE A 39 -5.10 -1.60 11.55
N ALA A 40 -5.16 -0.29 11.81
CA ALA A 40 -5.60 0.69 10.83
C ALA A 40 -4.70 0.71 9.58
N TYR A 41 -3.38 0.63 9.77
CA TYR A 41 -2.44 0.60 8.65
C TYR A 41 -2.41 -0.74 7.92
N GLU A 42 -2.60 -1.87 8.60
CA GLU A 42 -2.70 -3.18 7.96
C GLU A 42 -3.94 -3.25 7.05
N HIS A 43 -5.08 -2.70 7.49
CA HIS A 43 -6.26 -2.55 6.63
C HIS A 43 -5.97 -1.66 5.41
N GLY A 44 -5.40 -0.47 5.62
CA GLY A 44 -5.06 0.42 4.50
C GLY A 44 -4.01 -0.18 3.55
N LEU A 45 -3.09 -1.00 4.05
CA LEU A 45 -2.10 -1.71 3.24
C LEU A 45 -2.77 -2.75 2.35
N GLN A 46 -3.75 -3.49 2.86
CA GLN A 46 -4.51 -4.45 2.07
C GLN A 46 -5.22 -3.77 0.89
N ASP A 47 -5.92 -2.66 1.14
CA ASP A 47 -6.58 -1.89 0.07
C ASP A 47 -5.58 -1.41 -0.99
N LEU A 48 -4.40 -0.92 -0.56
CA LEU A 48 -3.35 -0.48 -1.47
C LEU A 48 -2.79 -1.63 -2.32
N MET A 49 -2.63 -2.82 -1.74
CA MET A 49 -2.21 -4.01 -2.47
C MET A 49 -3.25 -4.45 -3.50
N GLU A 50 -4.54 -4.45 -3.15
CA GLU A 50 -5.62 -4.78 -4.09
C GLU A 50 -5.64 -3.81 -5.29
N ILE A 51 -5.46 -2.52 -5.04
CA ILE A 51 -5.35 -1.50 -6.11
C ILE A 51 -4.10 -1.74 -6.96
N TYR A 52 -2.95 -2.04 -6.35
CA TYR A 52 -1.71 -2.32 -7.06
C TYR A 52 -1.87 -3.53 -7.99
N GLU A 53 -2.42 -4.63 -7.49
CA GLU A 53 -2.72 -5.82 -8.28
C GLU A 53 -3.71 -5.53 -9.41
N ALA A 54 -4.73 -4.72 -9.16
CA ALA A 54 -5.70 -4.34 -10.19
C ALA A 54 -5.06 -3.52 -11.32
N ILE A 55 -4.10 -2.65 -11.01
CA ILE A 55 -3.31 -1.91 -12.01
C ILE A 55 -2.44 -2.89 -12.81
N GLN A 56 -1.74 -3.80 -12.13
CA GLN A 56 -0.89 -4.81 -12.75
C GLN A 56 -1.68 -5.78 -13.65
N ARG A 57 -2.87 -6.24 -13.23
CA ARG A 57 -3.72 -7.12 -14.06
C ARG A 57 -4.20 -6.47 -15.36
N LYS A 58 -4.39 -5.15 -15.39
CA LYS A 58 -4.66 -4.43 -16.65
C LYS A 58 -3.49 -4.53 -17.64
N GLU A 59 -2.28 -4.83 -17.17
CA GLU A 59 -1.11 -5.01 -18.03
C GLU A 59 -1.02 -6.43 -18.66
N VAL A 60 -1.72 -7.43 -18.11
CA VAL A 60 -1.56 -8.86 -18.48
C VAL A 60 -2.72 -9.42 -19.31
N ILE A 61 -3.65 -8.59 -19.80
CA ILE A 61 -4.68 -9.02 -20.76
C ILE A 61 -4.21 -8.64 -22.17
N PRO A 62 -3.45 -9.51 -22.88
CA PRO A 62 -3.28 -9.37 -24.31
C PRO A 62 -4.59 -9.83 -24.96
N PHE A 63 -5.19 -8.96 -25.76
CA PHE A 63 -6.13 -9.41 -26.79
C PHE A 63 -5.37 -10.20 -27.85
#